data_AF-A0A3A9EJD0-F1
#
_entry.id   AF-A0A3A9EJD0-F1
#
_cell.length_a   1.000
_cell.length_b   1.000
_cell.length_c   1.000
_cell.angle_alpha   90.00
_cell.angle_beta   90.00
_cell.angle_gamma   90.00
#
_symmetry.space_group_name_H-M   'P 1'
#
loop_
_entity.id
_entity.type
_entity.pdbx_description
1 polymer ?
#
loop_
_entity_poly.entity_id
_entity_poly.type
_entity_poly.pdbx_seq_one_letter_code
_entity_poly.pdbx_strand_id
1 'polypeptide(L)' 'MLNRQAYIYPNIVYLMTMNGDTLKSLSKELGMGYQALSARMKGTKAFELPEIYKLMNKYNSTFEHLFSLTAS' A
#
# COMPACT_ATOMS: atom_id res chain seq x y z
N MET A 1 3.97 -8.99 -12.09
CA MET A 1 5.10 -8.86 -11.15
C MET A 1 5.17 -7.41 -10.68
N LEU A 2 5.22 -7.15 -9.37
CA LEU A 2 5.38 -5.79 -8.82
C LEU A 2 6.82 -5.34 -9.05
N ASN A 3 7.02 -4.31 -9.88
CA ASN A 3 8.35 -3.75 -10.11
C ASN A 3 8.74 -2.92 -8.88
N ARG A 4 9.51 -3.51 -7.96
CA ARG A 4 9.80 -2.96 -6.61
C ARG A 4 10.53 -1.61 -6.64
N GLN A 5 11.25 -1.29 -7.72
CA GLN A 5 11.98 -0.01 -7.85
C GLN A 5 11.09 1.24 -7.94
N ALA A 6 9.79 1.12 -8.19
CA ALA A 6 8.90 2.27 -8.39
C ALA A 6 8.07 2.66 -7.15
N TYR A 7 8.01 1.83 -6.11
CA TYR A 7 7.12 2.06 -4.96
C TYR A 7 7.89 2.47 -3.71
N ILE A 8 7.38 3.48 -3.01
CA ILE A 8 8.10 4.15 -1.91
C ILE A 8 7.73 3.61 -0.51
N TYR A 9 6.75 2.70 -0.43
CA TYR A 9 6.29 2.11 0.83
C TYR A 9 6.71 0.63 0.89
N PRO A 10 7.93 0.32 1.35
CA PRO A 10 8.49 -1.04 1.31
C PRO A 10 7.67 -2.03 2.12
N ASN A 11 7.15 -1.62 3.29
CA ASN A 11 6.39 -2.51 4.17
C ASN A 11 5.02 -2.86 3.57
N ILE A 12 4.34 -1.91 2.92
CA ILE A 12 3.10 -2.21 2.17
C ILE A 12 3.39 -3.21 1.04
N VAL A 13 4.48 -3.03 0.28
CA VAL A 13 4.84 -3.96 -0.80
C VAL A 13 5.19 -5.35 -0.27
N TYR A 14 5.88 -5.43 0.86
CA TYR A 14 6.18 -6.68 1.53
C TYR A 14 4.91 -7.41 1.96
N LEU A 15 4.01 -6.71 2.68
CA LEU A 15 2.74 -7.26 3.14
C LEU A 15 1.82 -7.68 1.98
N MET A 16 1.77 -6.90 0.90
CA MET A 16 1.07 -7.30 -0.31
C MET A 16 1.62 -8.63 -0.86
N THR A 17 2.95 -8.78 -0.90
CA THR A 17 3.60 -10.01 -1.38
C THR A 17 3.25 -11.20 -0.48
N MET A 18 3.34 -11.03 0.85
CA MET A 18 3.03 -12.09 1.82
C MET A 18 1.57 -12.52 1.80
N ASN A 19 0.65 -11.59 1.56
CA ASN A 19 -0.80 -11.86 1.50
C ASN A 19 -1.30 -12.24 0.10
N GLY A 20 -0.41 -12.30 -0.91
CA GLY A 20 -0.80 -12.60 -2.29
C GLY A 20 -1.61 -11.49 -2.97
N ASP A 21 -1.56 -10.26 -2.44
CA ASP A 21 -2.25 -9.12 -3.01
C ASP A 21 -1.58 -8.63 -4.29
N THR A 22 -2.43 -8.15 -5.20
CA THR A 22 -2.02 -7.34 -6.34
C THR A 22 -2.50 -5.91 -6.14
N LEU A 23 -1.93 -4.94 -6.88
CA LEU A 23 -2.50 -3.59 -6.91
C LEU A 23 -3.99 -3.58 -7.29
N LYS A 24 -4.43 -4.52 -8.13
CA LYS A 24 -5.83 -4.64 -8.55
C LYS A 24 -6.74 -5.15 -7.43
N SER A 25 -6.29 -6.12 -6.62
CA SER A 25 -7.08 -6.58 -5.47
C SER A 25 -7.11 -5.53 -4.38
N LEU A 26 -5.96 -4.96 -4.04
CA LEU A 26 -5.85 -3.94 -3.01
C LEU A 26 -6.65 -2.67 -3.37
N SER A 27 -6.65 -2.23 -4.64
CA SER A 27 -7.43 -1.05 -5.03
C SER A 27 -8.93 -1.26 -4.82
N LYS A 28 -9.44 -2.47 -5.07
CA LYS A 28 -10.85 -2.81 -4.82
C LYS A 28 -11.20 -2.75 -3.35
N GLU A 29 -10.36 -3.30 -2.48
CA GLU A 29 -10.57 -3.27 -1.02
C GLU A 29 -10.53 -1.84 -0.46
N LEU A 30 -9.61 -1.03 -0.97
CA LEU A 30 -9.52 0.38 -0.60
C LEU A 30 -10.69 1.20 -1.18
N GLY A 31 -11.44 0.66 -2.15
CA GLY A 31 -12.56 1.33 -2.81
C GLY A 31 -12.10 2.43 -3.77
N MET A 32 -10.94 2.25 -4.41
CA MET A 32 -10.35 3.23 -5.32
C MET A 32 -9.91 2.62 -6.66
N GLY A 33 -9.70 3.49 -7.64
CA GLY A 33 -9.18 3.09 -8.94
C GLY A 33 -7.74 2.58 -8.88
N TYR A 34 -7.39 1.65 -9.76
CA TYR A 34 -6.04 1.09 -9.86
C TYR A 34 -4.96 2.17 -10.05
N GLN A 35 -5.22 3.15 -10.93
CA GLN A 35 -4.30 4.25 -11.20
C GLN A 35 -4.13 5.16 -9.99
N ALA A 36 -5.19 5.35 -9.19
CA ALA A 36 -5.12 6.12 -7.95
C ALA A 36 -4.23 5.43 -6.92
N LEU A 37 -4.41 4.12 -6.71
CA LEU A 37 -3.54 3.36 -5.81
C LEU A 37 -2.09 3.34 -6.31
N SER A 38 -1.88 3.17 -7.62
CA SER A 38 -0.53 3.21 -8.21
C SER A 38 0.14 4.56 -7.97
N ALA A 39 -0.57 5.68 -8.10
CA ALA A 39 -0.07 7.01 -7.80
C ALA A 39 0.30 7.15 -6.31
N ARG A 40 -0.54 6.64 -5.40
CA ARG A 40 -0.22 6.66 -3.96
C ARG A 40 1.03 5.85 -3.67
N MET A 41 1.09 4.60 -4.13
CA MET A 41 2.23 3.70 -3.90
C MET A 41 3.56 4.22 -4.46
N LYS A 42 3.53 5.05 -5.51
CA LYS A 42 4.70 5.74 -6.09
C LYS A 42 5.06 7.04 -5.39
N GLY A 43 4.25 7.51 -4.43
CA GLY A 43 4.44 8.77 -3.74
C GLY A 43 4.07 10.02 -4.54
N THR A 44 3.46 9.87 -5.72
CA THR A 44 3.02 11.04 -6.51
C THR A 44 1.77 11.70 -5.92
N LYS A 45 1.06 10.99 -5.05
CA LYS A 45 -0.01 11.51 -4.20
C LYS A 45 0.08 10.85 -2.81
N ALA A 46 -0.26 11.55 -1.74
CA ALA A 46 -0.28 11.00 -0.37
C ALA A 46 -1.46 10.04 -0.17
N PHE A 47 -1.46 9.11 0.79
CA PHE A 47 -2.69 8.40 1.13
C PHE A 47 -3.64 9.29 1.96
N GLU A 48 -4.94 9.18 1.75
CA GLU A 48 -5.95 9.85 2.59
C GLU A 48 -6.18 9.04 3.89
N LEU A 49 -6.63 9.70 4.96
CA LEU A 49 -6.90 9.04 6.25
C LEU A 49 -7.81 7.79 6.13
N PRO A 50 -8.93 7.80 5.39
CA PRO A 50 -9.75 6.59 5.25
C PRO A 50 -9.02 5.42 4.56
N GLU A 51 -8.09 5.72 3.66
CA GLU A 51 -7.28 4.71 2.95
C GLU A 51 -6.24 4.11 3.89
N ILE A 52 -5.61 4.96 4.72
CA ILE A 52 -4.65 4.57 5.76
C ILE A 52 -5.32 3.61 6.76
N TYR A 53 -6.49 3.98 7.31
CA TYR A 53 -7.19 3.12 8.26
C TYR A 53 -7.56 1.75 7.67
N LYS A 54 -7.97 1.71 6.40
CA LYS A 54 -8.24 0.44 5.71
C LYS A 54 -6.98 -0.42 5.55
N LEU A 55 -5.84 0.19 5.21
CA LEU A 55 -4.56 -0.53 5.12
C LEU A 55 -4.13 -1.08 6.47
N MET A 56 -4.23 -0.28 7.54
CA MET A 56 -3.93 -0.71 8.91
C MET A 56 -4.78 -1.91 9.32
N ASN A 57 -6.09 -1.85 9.05
CA ASN A 57 -7.01 -2.94 9.37
C ASN A 57 -6.76 -4.19 8.53
N LYS A 58 -6.53 -4.04 7.22
CA LYS A 58 -6.26 -5.17 6.31
C LYS A 58 -5.01 -5.94 6.73
N TYR A 59 -3.93 -5.23 7.05
CA TYR A 59 -2.64 -5.83 7.37
C TYR A 59 -2.37 -5.98 8.86
N ASN A 60 -3.36 -5.67 9.72
CA ASN A 60 -3.23 -5.68 11.17
C ASN A 60 -1.91 -5.04 11.65
N SER A 61 -1.60 -3.84 11.11
CA SER A 61 -0.31 -3.16 11.28
C SER A 61 -0.52 -1.69 11.61
N THR A 62 0.46 -1.09 12.29
CA THR A 62 0.40 0.34 12.65
C THR A 62 0.72 1.25 11.47
N PHE A 63 0.35 2.52 11.58
CA PHE A 63 0.71 3.55 10.60
C PHE A 63 2.24 3.64 10.44
N GLU A 64 2.97 3.69 11.56
CA GLU A 64 4.42 3.84 11.58
C GLU A 64 5.09 2.69 10.84
N HIS A 65 4.63 1.45 11.05
CA HIS A 65 5.16 0.30 10.33
C HIS A 65 4.84 0.38 8.83
N LEU A 66 3.56 0.59 8.46
CA LEU A 66 3.15 0.61 7.05
C LEU A 66 3.86 1.69 6.23
N PHE A 67 4.03 2.87 6.81
CA PHE A 67 4.55 4.05 6.11
C PHE A 67 6.01 4.36 6.43
N SER A 68 6.71 3.48 7.15
CA SER A 68 8.16 3.59 7.33
C SER A 68 8.89 3.45 5.99
N LEU A 69 9.89 4.30 5.80
CA LEU A 69 10.79 4.24 4.64
C LEU A 69 11.84 3.13 4.77
N THR A 70 12.00 2.55 5.96
CA THR A 70 12.87 1.40 6.21
C THR A 70 12.04 0.14 6.41
N ALA A 71 12.38 -0.92 5.67
CA ALA A 71 11.83 -2.23 5.96
C ALA A 71 12.22 -2.62 7.39
N SER A 72 11.23 -2.95 8.22
CA SER A 72 11.39 -3.21 9.66
C SER A 72 10.87 -4.60 10.00
#